data_AF-A0A1J5PZJ3-F1
#
_entry.id   AF-A0A1J5PZJ3-F1
#
_cell.length_a   1.000
_cell.length_b   1.000
_cell.length_c   1.000
_cell.angle_alpha   90.00
_cell.angle_beta   90.00
_cell.angle_gamma   90.00
#
_symmetry.space_group_name_H-M   'P 1'
#
loop_
_entity.id
_entity.type
_entity.pdbx_description
1 polymer ?
#
loop_
_entity_poly.entity_id
_entity_poly.type
_entity_poly.pdbx_seq_one_letter_code
_entity_poly.pdbx_strand_id
1 'polypeptide(L)'
;MWRATGHRQLAFLSVAPDADCEIEGLVAAVPRGDWAALDAREFAYAREPLAAGAIWHGLAGAARVQIYAVPEDGVARALADHPILLSYLDVVVQGFATEFGDEGVARFFATTAGWEAPILDDRAAPRYPRAQQLTGGGRALVDGHLAALGAARISG
;
A
#
# COMPACT_ATOMS: atom_id res chain seq x y z
N MET A 1 -6.28 0.36 -1.93
CA MET A 1 -7.25 0.12 -0.84
C MET A 1 -6.65 -0.77 0.25
N TRP A 2 -7.12 -0.65 1.48
CA TRP A 2 -6.76 -1.53 2.59
C TRP A 2 -7.62 -2.79 2.62
N ARG A 3 -7.01 -3.95 2.85
CA ARG A 3 -7.68 -5.27 2.88
C ARG A 3 -7.25 -6.06 4.11
N ALA A 4 -8.22 -6.67 4.79
CA ALA A 4 -7.97 -7.68 5.80
C ALA A 4 -7.68 -9.04 5.12
N THR A 5 -6.70 -9.80 5.64
CA THR A 5 -6.35 -11.13 5.13
C THR A 5 -6.48 -12.18 6.23
N GLY A 6 -6.63 -13.46 5.86
CA GLY A 6 -6.68 -14.56 6.83
C GLY A 6 -5.32 -14.90 7.48
N HIS A 7 -4.23 -14.32 7.00
CA HIS A 7 -2.87 -14.68 7.43
C HIS A 7 -2.43 -13.95 8.70
N ARG A 8 -2.89 -12.71 8.90
CA ARG A 8 -2.57 -11.88 10.07
C ARG A 8 -3.73 -10.95 10.37
N GLN A 9 -3.95 -10.64 11.64
CA GLN A 9 -4.90 -9.61 12.10
C GLN A 9 -4.35 -8.20 11.84
N LEU A 10 -4.05 -7.87 10.58
CA LEU A 10 -3.58 -6.57 10.11
C LEU A 10 -4.19 -6.29 8.75
N ALA A 11 -4.38 -5.02 8.43
CA ALA A 11 -4.73 -4.58 7.09
C ALA A 11 -3.48 -4.46 6.21
N PHE A 12 -3.61 -4.88 4.97
CA PHE A 12 -2.57 -4.82 3.94
C PHE A 12 -3.00 -3.92 2.79
N LEU A 13 -2.06 -3.17 2.22
CA LEU A 13 -2.34 -2.33 1.06
C LEU A 13 -2.47 -3.21 -0.18
N SER A 14 -3.53 -2.98 -0.94
CA SER A 14 -3.80 -3.71 -2.17
C SER A 14 -4.41 -2.82 -3.25
N VAL A 15 -4.59 -3.38 -4.43
CA VAL A 15 -5.24 -2.76 -5.58
C VAL A 15 -6.43 -3.60 -6.00
N ALA A 16 -7.39 -2.97 -6.66
CA ALA A 16 -8.52 -3.63 -7.31
C ALA A 16 -8.79 -2.93 -8.65
N PRO A 17 -9.33 -3.63 -9.66
CA PRO A 17 -9.74 -2.99 -10.89
C PRO A 17 -10.82 -1.94 -10.65
N ASP A 18 -10.64 -0.76 -11.23
CA ASP A 18 -11.59 0.35 -11.22
C ASP A 18 -11.42 1.11 -12.54
N ALA A 19 -12.52 1.30 -13.27
CA ALA A 19 -12.49 1.92 -14.59
C ALA A 19 -12.38 3.45 -14.54
N ASP A 20 -12.71 4.05 -13.41
CA ASP A 20 -12.78 5.50 -13.21
C ASP A 20 -11.66 6.02 -12.29
N CYS A 21 -10.71 5.15 -11.92
CA CYS A 21 -9.63 5.45 -11.00
C CYS A 21 -8.26 5.11 -11.59
N GLU A 22 -7.31 6.02 -11.39
CA GLU A 22 -5.92 5.86 -11.77
C GLU A 22 -5.04 6.08 -10.54
N ILE A 23 -3.95 5.32 -10.44
CA ILE A 23 -2.98 5.45 -9.35
C ILE A 23 -1.57 5.55 -9.90
N GLU A 24 -0.72 6.31 -9.21
CA GLU A 24 0.71 6.36 -9.47
C GLU A 24 1.40 5.12 -8.91
N GLY A 25 2.47 4.69 -9.58
CA GLY A 25 3.26 3.55 -9.15
C GLY A 25 4.60 3.48 -9.86
N LEU A 26 5.46 2.58 -9.39
CA LEU A 26 6.77 2.32 -9.98
C LEU A 26 6.78 0.97 -10.67
N VAL A 27 7.39 0.93 -11.86
CA VAL A 27 7.76 -0.33 -12.52
C VAL A 27 9.20 -0.66 -12.15
N ALA A 28 9.40 -1.75 -11.41
CA ALA A 28 10.72 -2.23 -11.02
C ALA A 28 11.07 -3.53 -11.73
N ALA A 29 12.32 -3.66 -12.17
CA ALA A 29 12.84 -4.92 -12.68
C ALA A 29 12.99 -5.93 -11.54
N VAL A 30 12.63 -7.19 -11.79
CA VAL A 30 12.87 -8.27 -10.83
C VAL A 30 14.36 -8.61 -10.83
N PRO A 31 15.08 -8.46 -9.70
CA PRO A 31 16.51 -8.72 -9.65
C PRO A 31 16.82 -10.15 -10.11
N ARG A 32 17.69 -10.26 -11.12
CA ARG A 32 18.08 -11.55 -11.75
C ARG A 32 16.91 -12.35 -12.33
N GLY A 33 15.73 -11.75 -12.49
CA GLY A 33 14.52 -12.46 -12.91
C GLY A 33 14.04 -13.51 -11.89
N ASP A 34 14.43 -13.39 -10.61
CA ASP A 34 14.09 -14.35 -9.57
C ASP A 34 12.64 -14.18 -9.08
N TRP A 35 11.71 -14.58 -9.93
CA TRP A 35 10.27 -14.51 -9.68
C TRP A 35 9.84 -15.39 -8.51
N ALA A 36 10.49 -16.53 -8.31
CA ALA A 36 10.17 -17.45 -7.21
C ALA A 36 10.52 -16.83 -5.85
N ALA A 37 11.66 -16.15 -5.73
CA ALA A 37 12.00 -15.42 -4.50
C ALA A 37 11.02 -14.27 -4.22
N LEU A 38 10.55 -13.59 -5.27
CA LEU A 38 9.54 -12.53 -5.11
C LEU A 38 8.17 -13.10 -4.72
N ASP A 39 7.73 -14.19 -5.33
CA ASP A 39 6.49 -14.89 -4.97
C ASP A 39 6.52 -15.37 -3.51
N ALA A 40 7.64 -15.95 -3.06
CA ALA A 40 7.79 -16.39 -1.68
C ALA A 40 7.74 -15.23 -0.68
N ARG A 41 8.27 -14.07 -1.08
CA ARG A 41 8.21 -12.84 -0.27
C ARG A 41 6.79 -12.28 -0.21
N GLU A 42 6.06 -12.31 -1.32
CA GLU A 42 4.71 -11.76 -1.48
C GLU A 42 3.62 -12.84 -1.34
N PHE A 43 3.88 -13.91 -0.57
CA PHE A 43 3.03 -15.12 -0.51
C PHE A 43 1.55 -14.89 -0.16
N ALA A 44 1.21 -13.75 0.46
CA ALA A 44 -0.14 -13.36 0.83
C ALA A 44 -0.91 -12.67 -0.32
N TYR A 45 -0.25 -12.46 -1.47
CA TYR A 45 -0.78 -11.81 -2.66
C TYR A 45 -0.79 -12.77 -3.84
N ALA A 46 -1.77 -12.63 -4.73
CA ALA A 46 -1.74 -13.22 -6.06
C ALA A 46 -0.92 -12.32 -6.99
N ARG A 47 0.00 -12.93 -7.75
CA ARG A 47 0.66 -12.26 -8.86
C ARG A 47 -0.25 -12.29 -10.08
N GLU A 48 -0.56 -11.12 -10.61
CA GLU A 48 -1.46 -10.94 -11.75
C GLU A 48 -0.79 -10.13 -12.87
N PRO A 49 -0.94 -10.55 -14.14
CA PRO A 49 -0.47 -9.77 -15.27
C PRO A 49 -1.37 -8.56 -15.48
N LEU A 50 -0.77 -7.38 -15.70
CA LEU A 50 -1.52 -6.22 -16.13
C LEU A 50 -1.83 -6.33 -17.63
N ALA A 51 -3.06 -5.99 -18.00
CA ALA A 51 -3.49 -5.98 -19.40
C ALA A 51 -2.73 -4.92 -20.20
N ALA A 52 -2.59 -5.14 -21.52
CA ALA A 52 -2.03 -4.14 -22.41
C ALA A 52 -2.88 -2.86 -22.36
N GLY A 53 -2.24 -1.71 -22.15
CA GLY A 53 -2.91 -0.42 -22.01
C GLY A 53 -3.47 -0.12 -20.61
N ALA A 54 -3.36 -1.05 -19.65
CA ALA A 54 -3.75 -0.80 -18.26
C ALA A 54 -2.76 0.08 -17.48
N ILE A 55 -1.60 0.39 -18.07
CA ILE A 55 -0.58 1.26 -17.49
C ILE A 55 0.04 2.15 -18.55
N TRP A 56 0.49 3.33 -18.13
CA TRP A 56 1.35 4.21 -18.91
C TRP A 56 2.73 4.28 -18.27
N HIS A 57 3.79 4.09 -19.05
CA HIS A 57 5.17 4.14 -18.57
C HIS A 57 6.12 4.67 -19.64
N GLY A 58 7.25 5.24 -19.21
CA GLY A 58 8.30 5.73 -20.11
C GLY A 58 9.30 4.67 -20.61
N LEU A 59 9.13 3.39 -20.26
CA LEU A 59 10.05 2.32 -20.70
C LEU A 59 10.00 2.13 -22.23
N ALA A 60 11.15 1.83 -22.82
CA ALA A 60 11.24 1.50 -24.24
C ALA A 60 10.63 0.12 -24.52
N GLY A 61 9.70 0.05 -25.47
CA GLY A 61 9.01 -1.18 -25.87
C GLY A 61 7.84 -1.58 -24.98
N ALA A 62 7.19 -2.70 -25.32
CA ALA A 62 6.09 -3.23 -24.53
C ALA A 62 6.64 -3.97 -23.29
N ALA A 63 6.43 -3.41 -22.10
CA ALA A 63 6.76 -4.10 -20.85
C ALA A 63 5.62 -5.02 -20.43
N ARG A 64 5.96 -6.27 -20.09
CA ARG A 64 5.02 -7.19 -19.44
C ARG A 64 5.12 -6.98 -17.93
N VAL A 65 4.21 -6.19 -17.39
CA VAL A 65 4.20 -5.84 -15.96
C VAL A 65 3.28 -6.77 -15.19
N GLN A 66 3.72 -7.14 -13.99
CA GLN A 66 2.98 -7.94 -13.03
C GLN A 66 2.70 -7.08 -11.81
N ILE A 67 1.54 -7.26 -11.20
CA ILE A 67 1.17 -6.65 -9.91
C ILE A 67 0.87 -7.75 -8.90
N TYR A 68 1.04 -7.45 -7.62
CA TYR A 68 0.64 -8.32 -6.53
C TYR A 68 -0.58 -7.71 -5.84
N ALA A 69 -1.70 -8.42 -5.89
CA ALA A 69 -2.97 -8.00 -5.30
C ALA A 69 -3.43 -9.02 -4.26
N VAL A 70 -4.13 -8.57 -3.22
CA VAL A 70 -4.71 -9.46 -2.22
C VAL A 70 -5.85 -10.19 -2.93
N PRO A 71 -5.86 -11.54 -2.96
CA PRO A 71 -6.88 -12.28 -3.70
C PRO A 71 -8.28 -11.99 -3.16
N GLU A 72 -9.25 -11.87 -4.05
CA GLU A 72 -10.66 -11.92 -3.67
C GLU A 72 -11.03 -13.38 -3.37
N ASP A 73 -10.86 -13.79 -2.11
CA ASP A 73 -11.22 -15.14 -1.65
C ASP A 73 -12.72 -15.30 -1.33
N GLY A 74 -13.53 -14.30 -1.66
CA GLY A 74 -14.98 -14.27 -1.40
C GLY A 74 -15.35 -14.10 0.07
N VAL A 75 -14.37 -14.03 0.98
CA VAL A 75 -14.61 -13.85 2.42
C VAL A 75 -14.33 -12.40 2.80
N ALA A 76 -15.39 -11.60 2.85
CA ALA A 76 -15.31 -10.26 3.41
C ALA A 76 -14.91 -10.34 4.89
N ARG A 77 -13.71 -9.87 5.21
CA ARG A 77 -13.21 -9.76 6.58
C ARG A 77 -13.40 -8.33 7.07
N ALA A 78 -13.84 -8.18 8.32
CA ALA A 78 -14.05 -6.87 8.90
C ALA A 78 -12.70 -6.17 9.13
N LEU A 79 -12.54 -4.99 8.52
CA LEU A 79 -11.36 -4.14 8.73
C LEU A 79 -11.26 -3.64 10.17
N ALA A 80 -12.37 -3.60 10.91
CA ALA A 80 -12.41 -3.20 12.32
C ALA A 80 -11.45 -4.02 13.22
N ASP A 81 -11.25 -5.30 12.90
CA ASP A 81 -10.36 -6.20 13.65
C ASP A 81 -8.94 -6.31 13.05
N HIS A 82 -8.66 -5.55 11.99
CA HIS A 82 -7.43 -5.64 11.20
C HIS A 82 -6.84 -4.24 11.05
N PRO A 83 -6.17 -3.71 12.09
CA PRO A 83 -5.66 -2.35 12.02
C PRO A 83 -4.55 -2.20 10.97
N ILE A 84 -4.42 -0.99 10.44
CA ILE A 84 -3.28 -0.56 9.65
C ILE A 84 -2.18 -0.15 10.62
N LEU A 85 -0.98 -0.72 10.47
CA LEU A 85 0.18 -0.27 11.26
C LEU A 85 0.60 1.13 10.80
N LEU A 86 0.72 2.08 11.72
CA LEU A 86 1.17 3.42 11.37
C LEU A 86 2.61 3.39 10.85
N SER A 87 3.47 2.53 11.41
CA SER A 87 4.83 2.31 10.90
C SER A 87 4.88 1.73 9.49
N TYR A 88 3.84 1.02 9.04
CA TYR A 88 3.72 0.56 7.66
C TYR A 88 3.25 1.69 6.75
N LEU A 89 2.21 2.42 7.15
CA LEU A 89 1.73 3.58 6.41
C LEU A 89 2.82 4.64 6.22
N ASP A 90 3.61 4.90 7.25
CA ASP A 90 4.75 5.83 7.22
C ASP A 90 5.74 5.48 6.09
N VAL A 91 6.05 4.19 5.90
CA VAL A 91 6.94 3.73 4.82
C VAL A 91 6.32 3.95 3.44
N VAL A 92 5.03 3.67 3.30
CA VAL A 92 4.31 3.88 2.03
C VAL A 92 4.30 5.36 1.67
N VAL A 93 3.90 6.23 2.61
CA VAL A 93 3.81 7.67 2.39
C VAL A 93 5.19 8.27 2.13
N GLN A 94 6.24 7.81 2.83
CA GLN A 94 7.60 8.25 2.54
C GLN A 94 8.01 7.91 1.09
N GLY A 95 7.66 6.71 0.60
CA GLY A 95 7.90 6.33 -0.80
C GLY A 95 7.17 7.25 -1.79
N PHE A 96 5.87 7.50 -1.56
CA PHE A 96 5.09 8.42 -2.40
C PHE A 96 5.65 9.85 -2.37
N ALA A 97 6.00 10.37 -1.20
CA ALA A 97 6.59 11.70 -1.07
C ALA A 97 7.93 11.81 -1.81
N THR A 98 8.74 10.74 -1.79
CA THR A 98 10.05 10.72 -2.47
C THR A 98 9.91 10.74 -3.99
N GLU A 99 8.97 9.97 -4.53
CA GLU A 99 8.86 9.73 -5.97
C GLU A 99 7.89 10.70 -6.67
N PHE A 100 6.86 11.14 -5.97
CA PHE A 100 5.73 11.90 -6.52
C PHE A 100 5.41 13.19 -5.74
N GLY A 101 6.18 13.50 -4.69
CA GLY A 101 5.97 14.67 -3.84
C GLY A 101 4.68 14.64 -3.02
N ASP A 102 4.39 15.75 -2.35
CA ASP A 102 3.22 15.89 -1.48
C ASP A 102 1.89 15.73 -2.24
N GLU A 103 1.83 16.13 -3.51
CA GLU A 103 0.65 15.92 -4.35
C GLU A 103 0.40 14.44 -4.63
N GLY A 104 1.46 13.65 -4.84
CA GLY A 104 1.34 12.20 -5.00
C GLY A 104 0.87 11.50 -3.72
N VAL A 105 1.31 12.00 -2.56
CA VAL A 105 0.77 11.55 -1.27
C VAL A 105 -0.72 11.88 -1.17
N ALA A 106 -1.13 13.10 -1.52
CA ALA A 106 -2.53 13.48 -1.51
C ALA A 106 -3.38 12.60 -2.43
N ARG A 107 -2.89 12.30 -3.64
CA ARG A 107 -3.56 11.37 -4.57
C ARG A 107 -3.64 9.95 -4.00
N PHE A 108 -2.57 9.44 -3.38
CA PHE A 108 -2.59 8.14 -2.71
C PHE A 108 -3.70 8.04 -1.66
N PHE A 109 -3.84 9.05 -0.79
CA PHE A 109 -4.91 9.06 0.21
C PHE A 109 -6.30 9.14 -0.44
N ALA A 110 -6.46 9.96 -1.48
CA ALA A 110 -7.74 10.15 -2.18
C ALA A 110 -8.23 8.91 -2.95
N THR A 111 -7.33 8.12 -3.52
CA THR A 111 -7.67 6.93 -4.33
C THR A 111 -7.64 5.63 -3.52
N THR A 112 -7.17 5.68 -2.28
CA THR A 112 -7.13 4.50 -1.39
C THR A 112 -8.42 4.41 -0.58
N ALA A 113 -9.22 3.37 -0.80
CA ALA A 113 -10.32 3.01 0.09
C ALA A 113 -9.87 2.19 1.32
N GLY A 114 -10.76 1.98 2.29
CA GLY A 114 -10.49 1.13 3.46
C GLY A 114 -9.93 1.89 4.68
N TRP A 115 -10.03 3.22 4.70
CA TRP A 115 -9.56 4.06 5.82
C TRP A 115 -10.42 3.94 7.09
N GLU A 116 -11.56 3.26 7.03
CA GLU A 116 -12.37 2.86 8.19
C GLU A 116 -11.65 1.83 9.09
N ALA A 117 -10.59 1.19 8.60
CA ALA A 117 -9.72 0.36 9.42
C ALA A 117 -9.04 1.23 10.51
N PRO A 118 -8.99 0.77 11.77
CA PRO A 118 -8.26 1.48 12.81
C PRO A 118 -6.78 1.63 12.47
N ILE A 119 -6.18 2.78 12.77
CA ILE A 119 -4.75 3.03 12.64
C ILE A 119 -4.08 2.71 13.98
N LEU A 120 -3.28 1.64 14.02
CA LEU A 120 -2.50 1.27 15.19
C LEU A 120 -1.23 2.12 15.25
N ASP A 121 -1.15 3.00 16.24
CA ASP A 121 0.05 3.81 16.48
C ASP A 121 1.13 2.97 17.17
N ASP A 122 1.95 2.33 16.35
CA ASP A 122 3.09 1.53 16.76
C ASP A 122 4.44 2.27 16.57
N ARG A 123 4.44 3.60 16.38
CA ARG A 123 5.66 4.35 16.06
C ARG A 123 6.74 4.27 17.15
N ALA A 124 6.35 4.08 18.42
CA ALA A 124 7.28 3.94 19.54
C ALA A 124 8.01 2.59 19.55
N ALA A 125 7.36 1.54 19.04
CA ALA A 125 7.91 0.19 18.93
C ALA A 125 7.39 -0.46 17.63
N PRO A 126 7.95 -0.08 16.46
CA PRO A 126 7.41 -0.45 15.16
C PRO A 126 7.27 -1.96 15.00
N ARG A 127 6.07 -2.42 14.66
CA ARG A 127 5.77 -3.83 14.37
C ARG A 127 6.05 -4.17 12.91
N TYR A 128 6.05 -3.18 12.01
CA TYR A 128 6.40 -3.40 10.61
C TYR A 128 7.91 -3.66 10.47
N PRO A 129 8.36 -4.83 9.98
CA PRO A 129 9.78 -5.22 9.98
C PRO A 129 10.70 -4.30 9.16
N ARG A 130 10.13 -3.48 8.28
CA ARG A 130 10.86 -2.54 7.40
C ARG A 130 10.55 -1.07 7.72
N ALA A 131 10.03 -0.81 8.93
CA ALA A 131 9.72 0.54 9.39
C ALA A 131 10.90 1.48 9.15
N GLN A 132 10.60 2.65 8.60
CA GLN A 132 11.56 3.73 8.37
C GLN A 132 11.33 4.84 9.39
N GLN A 133 12.40 5.58 9.71
CA GLN A 133 12.28 6.78 10.54
C GLN A 133 11.95 7.97 9.65
N LEU A 134 10.76 8.54 9.84
CA LEU A 134 10.35 9.76 9.15
C LEU A 134 10.87 11.01 9.87
N THR A 135 11.19 12.04 9.10
CA THR A 135 11.42 13.39 9.60
C THR A 135 10.15 13.96 10.24
N GLY A 136 10.28 15.04 11.01
CA GLY A 136 9.12 15.74 11.58
C GLY A 136 8.10 16.16 10.50
N GLY A 137 8.57 16.64 9.35
CA GLY A 137 7.72 16.99 8.21
C GLY A 137 7.00 15.78 7.62
N GLY A 138 7.70 14.65 7.42
CA GLY A 138 7.09 13.42 6.92
C GLY A 138 6.01 12.88 7.86
N ARG A 139 6.26 12.89 9.18
CA ARG A 139 5.25 12.49 10.18
C ARG A 139 4.03 13.43 10.14
N ALA A 140 4.26 14.73 10.07
CA ALA A 140 3.18 15.73 9.99
C ALA A 140 2.32 15.55 8.73
N LEU A 141 2.93 15.18 7.60
CA LEU A 141 2.22 14.89 6.36
C LEU A 141 1.27 13.69 6.54
N VAL A 142 1.76 12.57 7.09
CA VAL A 142 0.93 11.39 7.38
C VAL A 142 -0.19 11.74 8.37
N ASP A 143 0.17 12.37 9.49
CA ASP A 143 -0.78 12.69 10.56
C ASP A 143 -1.86 13.67 10.08
N GLY A 144 -1.50 14.64 9.22
CA GLY A 144 -2.44 15.60 8.63
C GLY A 144 -3.46 14.94 7.72
N HIS A 145 -3.03 14.03 6.84
CA HIS A 145 -3.96 13.29 5.98
C HIS A 145 -4.89 12.35 6.77
N LEU A 146 -4.35 11.65 7.78
CA LEU A 146 -5.18 10.81 8.65
C LEU A 146 -6.22 11.63 9.43
N ALA A 147 -5.84 12.81 9.93
CA ALA A 147 -6.75 13.72 10.62
C ALA A 147 -7.85 14.24 9.67
N ALA A 148 -7.49 14.62 8.43
CA ALA A 148 -8.46 15.08 7.43
C ALA A 148 -9.47 14.00 7.03
N LEU A 149 -9.06 12.72 7.06
CA LEU A 149 -9.94 11.56 6.82
C LEU A 149 -10.80 11.19 8.04
N GLY A 150 -10.52 11.75 9.22
CA GLY A 150 -11.16 11.34 10.47
C GLY A 150 -10.80 9.90 10.87
N ALA A 151 -9.62 9.41 10.47
CA ALA A 151 -9.20 8.04 10.73
C ALA A 151 -9.10 7.74 12.24
N ALA A 152 -9.65 6.60 12.67
CA ALA A 152 -9.65 6.20 14.07
C ALA A 152 -8.25 5.70 14.49
N ARG A 153 -7.55 6.46 15.34
CA ARG A 153 -6.22 6.08 15.84
C ARG A 153 -6.34 5.36 17.19
N ILE A 154 -5.69 4.20 17.30
CA ILE A 154 -5.63 3.38 18.51
C ILE A 154 -4.19 3.22 18.97
N SER A 155 -3.97 3.12 20.28
CA SER A 155 -2.64 2.94 20.86
C SER A 155 -2.17 1.48 20.73
N GLY A 156 -0.88 1.29 20.41
CA GLY A 156 -0.25 -0.03 20.30
C GLY A 156 0.68 -0.43 21.42
#